data_AF-A0A968W1P2-F1
#
_entry.id   AF-A0A968W1P2-F1
#
_cell.length_a   1.000
_cell.length_b   1.000
_cell.length_c   1.000
_cell.angle_alpha   90.00
_cell.angle_beta   90.00
_cell.angle_gamma   90.00
#
_symmetry.space_group_name_H-M   'P 1'
#
loop_
_entity.id
_entity.type
_entity.pdbx_description
1 polymer ?
#
loop_
_entity_poly.entity_id
_entity_poly.type
_entity_poly.pdbx_seq_one_letter_code
_entity_poly.pdbx_strand_id
1 'polypeptide(L)'
;MAVHKRIKTYVNEVKELERLYVSVLQNIYKAEELIKVTLDNSELSKDSLQKLDIFNRKPLDSPTDKGKAKTQSSGAKKEKENKGPNSKEVSLGLFREGKSIPEIAKERGFAVSTIEGHLAHYIQQGELEVLEVMDEDKLGEIVTAAREMDSVLLSDLKSTLGEDYSYGELRMAMAFYTATLQEKGQSINT
;
A
#
# COMPACT_ATOMS: atom_id res chain seq x y z
N MET A 1 -4.51 -8.94 -31.40
CA MET A 1 -3.78 -8.57 -30.16
C MET A 1 -4.66 -7.95 -29.07
N ALA A 2 -5.76 -7.25 -29.38
CA ALA A 2 -6.62 -6.60 -28.36
C ALA A 2 -7.38 -7.56 -27.41
N VAL A 3 -7.75 -8.76 -27.88
CA VAL A 3 -8.53 -9.74 -27.11
C VAL A 3 -7.75 -10.33 -25.92
N HIS A 4 -6.46 -10.66 -26.12
CA HIS A 4 -5.60 -11.19 -25.05
C HIS A 4 -5.34 -10.17 -23.93
N LYS A 5 -5.24 -8.88 -24.27
CA LYS A 5 -5.10 -7.80 -23.28
C LYS A 5 -6.33 -7.73 -22.38
N ARG A 6 -7.54 -7.82 -22.96
CA ARG A 6 -8.81 -7.84 -22.22
C ARG A 6 -8.95 -9.07 -21.32
N ILE A 7 -8.57 -10.26 -21.81
CA ILE A 7 -8.59 -11.50 -21.00
C ILE A 7 -7.71 -11.37 -19.76
N LYS A 8 -6.49 -10.82 -19.90
CA LYS A 8 -5.59 -10.61 -18.76
C LYS A 8 -6.16 -9.61 -17.74
N THR A 9 -6.83 -8.56 -18.22
CA THR A 9 -7.54 -7.61 -17.35
C THR A 9 -8.63 -8.32 -16.54
N TYR A 10 -9.49 -9.11 -17.17
CA TYR A 10 -10.55 -9.86 -16.45
C TYR A 10 -9.98 -10.87 -15.44
N VAL A 11 -8.90 -11.56 -15.78
CA VAL A 11 -8.24 -12.50 -14.84
C VAL A 11 -7.72 -11.76 -13.62
N ASN A 12 -7.15 -10.57 -13.79
CA ASN A 12 -6.69 -9.76 -12.66
C ASN A 12 -7.85 -9.26 -11.80
N GLU A 13 -8.94 -8.79 -12.42
CA GLU A 13 -10.14 -8.37 -11.69
C GLU A 13 -10.73 -9.51 -10.85
N VAL A 14 -10.79 -10.73 -11.40
CA VAL A 14 -11.26 -11.92 -10.66
C VAL A 14 -10.34 -12.25 -9.48
N LYS A 15 -9.02 -12.09 -9.63
CA LYS A 15 -8.06 -12.28 -8.54
C LYS A 15 -8.21 -11.23 -7.44
N GLU A 16 -8.48 -9.98 -7.79
CA GLU A 16 -8.76 -8.93 -6.80
C GLU A 16 -10.07 -9.20 -6.06
N LEU A 17 -11.11 -9.63 -6.78
CA LEU A 17 -12.39 -10.03 -6.17
C LEU A 17 -12.22 -11.21 -5.22
N GLU A 18 -11.39 -12.19 -5.56
CA GLU A 18 -11.08 -13.31 -4.67
C GLU A 18 -10.37 -12.83 -3.39
N ARG A 19 -9.37 -11.94 -3.51
CA ARG A 19 -8.68 -11.35 -2.35
C ARG A 19 -9.66 -10.61 -1.44
N LEU A 20 -10.54 -9.80 -2.03
CA LEU A 20 -11.55 -9.05 -1.29
C LEU A 20 -12.53 -9.99 -0.58
N TYR A 21 -13.01 -11.02 -1.29
CA TYR A 21 -13.91 -12.03 -0.73
C TYR A 21 -13.28 -12.76 0.47
N VAL A 22 -12.02 -13.20 0.35
CA VAL A 22 -11.29 -13.86 1.44
C VAL A 22 -11.10 -12.92 2.62
N SER A 23 -10.77 -11.64 2.38
CA SER A 23 -10.61 -10.65 3.44
C SER A 23 -11.91 -10.40 4.21
N VAL A 24 -13.04 -10.28 3.49
CA VAL A 24 -14.37 -10.11 4.13
C VAL A 24 -14.71 -11.34 4.97
N LEU A 25 -14.47 -12.56 4.48
CA LEU A 25 -14.69 -13.78 5.26
C LEU A 25 -13.82 -13.80 6.52
N GLN A 26 -12.54 -13.47 6.43
CA GLN A 26 -11.64 -13.41 7.59
C GLN A 26 -12.17 -12.44 8.65
N ASN A 27 -12.69 -11.28 8.23
CA ASN A 27 -13.29 -10.32 9.16
C ASN A 27 -14.56 -10.87 9.84
N ILE A 28 -15.41 -11.59 9.11
CA ILE A 28 -16.62 -12.23 9.67
C ILE A 28 -16.24 -13.27 10.73
N TYR A 29 -15.32 -14.18 10.42
CA TYR A 29 -14.90 -15.21 11.38
C TYR A 29 -14.18 -14.61 12.60
N LYS A 30 -13.40 -13.56 12.39
CA LYS A 30 -12.78 -12.83 13.50
C LYS A 30 -13.83 -12.18 14.40
N ALA A 31 -14.89 -11.60 13.82
CA ALA A 31 -15.98 -11.02 14.58
C ALA A 31 -16.74 -12.09 15.39
N GLU A 32 -17.01 -13.26 14.80
CA GLU A 32 -17.63 -14.38 15.50
C GLU A 32 -16.79 -14.85 16.69
N GLU A 33 -15.48 -15.00 16.50
CA GLU A 33 -14.57 -15.40 17.58
C GLU A 33 -14.48 -14.34 18.68
N LEU A 34 -14.43 -13.07 18.31
CA LEU A 34 -14.48 -11.96 19.25
C LEU A 34 -15.75 -12.02 20.12
N ILE A 35 -16.90 -12.32 19.52
CA ILE A 35 -18.16 -12.45 20.25
C ILE A 35 -18.09 -13.62 21.25
N LYS A 36 -17.63 -14.80 20.81
CA LYS A 36 -17.49 -15.99 21.68
C LYS A 36 -16.56 -15.73 22.86
N VAL A 37 -15.39 -15.18 22.57
CA VAL A 37 -14.36 -14.86 23.58
C VAL A 37 -14.89 -13.84 24.59
N THR A 38 -15.66 -12.85 24.13
CA THR A 38 -16.28 -11.84 25.01
C THR A 38 -17.38 -12.45 25.88
N LEU A 39 -18.17 -13.39 25.36
CA LEU A 39 -19.21 -14.10 26.13
C LEU A 39 -18.60 -15.04 27.19
N ASP A 40 -17.49 -15.70 26.86
CA ASP A 40 -16.83 -16.67 27.74
C ASP A 40 -15.78 -16.03 28.68
N ASN A 41 -15.62 -14.69 28.65
CA ASN A 41 -14.57 -13.94 29.38
C ASN A 41 -13.17 -14.55 29.21
N SER A 42 -12.87 -15.05 28.01
CA SER A 42 -11.57 -15.64 27.66
C SER A 42 -10.71 -14.64 26.87
N GLU A 43 -9.45 -14.97 26.60
CA GLU A 43 -8.58 -14.14 25.74
C GLU A 43 -8.59 -14.62 24.29
N LEU A 44 -8.64 -13.67 23.35
CA LEU A 44 -8.57 -13.97 21.92
C LEU A 44 -7.16 -14.43 21.53
N SER A 45 -6.98 -15.73 21.32
CA SER A 45 -5.72 -16.27 20.79
C SER A 45 -5.67 -16.19 19.27
N LYS A 46 -4.55 -15.69 18.74
CA LYS A 46 -4.24 -15.75 17.29
C LYS A 46 -4.27 -17.18 16.74
N ASP A 47 -3.99 -18.16 17.59
CA ASP A 47 -3.97 -19.58 17.23
C ASP A 47 -5.37 -20.12 16.96
N SER A 48 -6.42 -19.55 17.57
CA SER A 48 -7.81 -19.93 17.29
C SER A 48 -8.25 -19.46 15.92
N LEU A 49 -7.82 -18.25 15.52
CA LEU A 49 -8.12 -17.67 14.21
C LEU A 49 -7.34 -18.35 13.07
N GLN A 50 -6.07 -18.70 13.31
CA GLN A 50 -5.23 -19.36 12.31
C GLN A 50 -5.61 -20.82 12.02
N LYS A 51 -6.41 -21.47 12.88
CA LYS A 51 -6.92 -22.83 12.64
C LYS A 51 -7.99 -22.88 11.56
N LEU A 52 -8.63 -21.75 11.26
CA LEU A 52 -9.60 -21.67 10.20
C LEU A 52 -8.86 -21.67 8.86
N ASP A 53 -9.15 -22.65 8.00
CA ASP A 53 -8.51 -22.85 6.69
C ASP A 53 -8.50 -21.58 5.81
N ILE A 54 -9.43 -20.67 6.05
CA ILE A 54 -9.60 -19.38 5.37
C ILE A 54 -8.47 -18.39 5.69
N PHE A 55 -7.84 -18.46 6.87
CA PHE A 55 -6.68 -17.64 7.22
C PHE A 55 -5.38 -18.17 6.62
N ASN A 56 -5.33 -19.46 6.27
CA ASN A 56 -4.17 -20.10 5.66
C ASN A 56 -4.32 -20.32 4.14
N ARG A 57 -5.44 -19.89 3.56
CA ARG A 57 -5.74 -20.13 2.15
C ARG A 57 -4.75 -19.34 1.27
N LYS A 58 -3.90 -20.06 0.54
CA LYS A 58 -3.04 -19.44 -0.49
C LYS A 58 -3.92 -18.97 -1.67
N PRO A 59 -3.65 -17.78 -2.23
CA PRO A 59 -4.29 -17.33 -3.47
C PRO A 59 -4.10 -18.35 -4.59
N LEU A 60 -5.03 -18.42 -5.54
CA LEU A 60 -5.11 -19.42 -6.62
C LEU A 60 -3.89 -19.47 -7.57
N ASP A 61 -2.88 -18.62 -7.38
CA ASP A 61 -1.68 -18.49 -8.20
C ASP A 61 -0.51 -19.37 -7.74
N SER A 62 -0.72 -20.42 -6.94
CA SER A 62 0.30 -21.46 -6.83
C SER A 62 0.37 -22.21 -8.16
N PRO A 63 1.45 -22.11 -8.96
CA PRO A 63 1.60 -22.96 -10.12
C PRO A 63 1.53 -24.40 -9.65
N THR A 64 0.56 -25.14 -10.17
CA THR A 64 0.55 -26.58 -10.11
C THR A 64 1.72 -27.06 -10.95
N ASP A 65 2.81 -27.46 -10.29
CA ASP A 65 3.71 -28.42 -10.89
C ASP A 65 4.21 -29.45 -9.87
N LYS A 66 4.42 -30.61 -10.45
CA LYS A 66 4.61 -31.93 -9.90
C LYS A 66 5.93 -32.02 -9.12
N GLY A 67 5.89 -32.81 -8.05
CA GLY A 67 6.99 -33.72 -7.74
C GLY A 67 8.09 -33.24 -6.79
N LYS A 68 8.14 -33.95 -5.65
CA LYS A 68 9.31 -34.37 -4.88
C LYS A 68 9.97 -33.41 -3.86
N ALA A 69 9.96 -33.96 -2.65
CA ALA A 69 11.07 -34.08 -1.70
C ALA A 69 11.17 -33.05 -0.55
N LYS A 70 10.89 -33.60 0.63
CA LYS A 70 11.26 -33.19 1.99
C LYS A 70 12.59 -32.45 2.08
N THR A 71 12.69 -31.50 3.01
CA THR A 71 13.66 -31.56 4.13
C THR A 71 13.15 -30.70 5.29
N GLN A 72 13.15 -31.30 6.48
CA GLN A 72 12.89 -30.68 7.78
C GLN A 72 14.19 -30.08 8.33
N SER A 73 14.12 -28.93 9.02
CA SER A 73 14.95 -28.60 10.19
C SER A 73 14.36 -27.34 10.85
N SER A 74 13.67 -27.51 11.98
CA SER A 74 14.16 -27.36 13.37
C SER A 74 14.36 -25.89 13.78
N GLY A 75 13.57 -25.47 14.75
CA GLY A 75 13.46 -24.07 15.16
C GLY A 75 14.60 -23.54 16.02
N ALA A 76 14.59 -22.21 16.15
CA ALA A 76 15.15 -21.49 17.27
C ALA A 76 14.32 -20.21 17.47
N LYS A 77 13.69 -20.11 18.64
CA LYS A 77 12.98 -18.93 19.12
C LYS A 77 14.02 -17.83 19.41
N LYS A 78 13.98 -16.74 18.66
CA LYS A 78 14.61 -15.47 19.04
C LYS A 78 13.71 -14.31 18.62
N GLU A 79 13.15 -13.68 19.65
CA GLU A 79 12.87 -12.26 19.83
C GLU A 79 12.20 -11.44 18.71
N LYS A 80 11.25 -10.60 19.16
CA LYS A 80 10.51 -9.62 18.36
C LYS A 80 11.44 -8.78 17.49
N GLU A 81 11.41 -9.01 16.18
CA GLU A 81 11.58 -8.02 15.10
C GLU A 81 11.46 -8.74 13.76
N ASN A 82 11.18 -7.98 12.69
CA ASN A 82 10.87 -8.39 11.31
C ASN A 82 9.38 -8.42 10.97
N LYS A 83 8.82 -7.21 10.84
CA LYS A 83 7.88 -6.92 9.76
C LYS A 83 8.56 -7.39 8.46
N GLY A 84 7.94 -8.30 7.72
CA GLY A 84 8.41 -8.60 6.36
C GLY A 84 8.51 -7.30 5.55
N PRO A 85 9.36 -7.23 4.51
CA PRO A 85 9.62 -5.97 3.82
C PRO A 85 8.30 -5.33 3.42
N ASN A 86 8.01 -4.16 3.96
CA ASN A 86 6.77 -3.46 3.67
C ASN A 86 6.74 -3.24 2.15
N SER A 87 5.60 -3.43 1.48
CA SER A 87 5.50 -3.21 0.02
C SER A 87 6.02 -1.82 -0.40
N LYS A 88 5.98 -0.86 0.54
CA LYS A 88 6.59 0.46 0.43
C LYS A 88 8.12 0.41 0.35
N GLU A 89 8.78 -0.37 1.20
CA GLU A 89 10.26 -0.50 1.26
C GLU A 89 10.82 -1.06 -0.05
N VAL A 90 10.13 -2.03 -0.64
CA VAL A 90 10.52 -2.57 -1.96
C VAL A 90 10.41 -1.48 -3.05
N SER A 91 9.41 -0.60 -2.99
CA SER A 91 9.29 0.52 -3.93
C SER A 91 10.43 1.52 -3.76
N LEU A 92 10.76 1.85 -2.51
CA LEU A 92 11.82 2.79 -2.17
C LEU A 92 13.19 2.25 -2.59
N GLY A 93 13.45 0.96 -2.34
CA GLY A 93 14.69 0.30 -2.75
C GLY A 93 14.90 0.39 -4.26
N LEU A 94 13.89 0.02 -5.05
CA LEU A 94 13.96 0.12 -6.51
C LEU A 94 14.10 1.55 -7.02
N PHE A 95 13.50 2.52 -6.33
CA PHE A 95 13.67 3.95 -6.65
C PHE A 95 15.11 4.41 -6.40
N ARG A 96 15.68 4.03 -5.24
CA ARG A 96 17.09 4.33 -4.90
C ARG A 96 18.10 3.62 -5.80
N GLU A 97 17.72 2.53 -6.45
CA GLU A 97 18.49 1.89 -7.53
C GLU A 97 18.45 2.68 -8.86
N GLY A 98 17.72 3.81 -8.90
CA GLY A 98 17.63 4.71 -10.06
C GLY A 98 16.52 4.35 -11.05
N LYS A 99 15.59 3.46 -10.69
CA LYS A 99 14.44 3.14 -11.55
C LYS A 99 13.38 4.23 -11.44
N SER A 100 12.78 4.58 -12.57
CA SER A 100 11.67 5.53 -12.59
C SER A 100 10.38 4.92 -12.02
N ILE A 101 9.47 5.75 -11.51
CA ILE A 101 8.16 5.30 -10.98
C ILE A 101 7.41 4.39 -11.98
N PRO A 102 7.31 4.73 -13.29
CA PRO A 102 6.63 3.86 -14.26
C PRO A 102 7.31 2.50 -14.44
N GLU A 103 8.63 2.43 -14.35
CA GLU A 103 9.39 1.18 -14.43
C GLU A 103 9.16 0.31 -13.19
N ILE A 104 9.20 0.92 -12.00
CA ILE A 104 8.88 0.24 -10.74
C ILE A 104 7.45 -0.30 -10.76
N ALA A 105 6.49 0.51 -11.22
CA ALA A 105 5.10 0.10 -11.35
C ALA A 105 4.96 -1.12 -12.28
N LYS A 106 5.64 -1.10 -13.44
CA LYS A 106 5.64 -2.19 -14.40
C LYS A 106 6.31 -3.46 -13.85
N GLU A 107 7.46 -3.34 -13.21
CA GLU A 107 8.23 -4.45 -12.66
C GLU A 107 7.49 -5.14 -11.51
N ARG A 108 6.84 -4.34 -10.65
CA ARG A 108 6.10 -4.84 -9.50
C ARG A 108 4.64 -5.19 -9.82
N GLY A 109 4.16 -4.87 -11.02
CA GLY A 109 2.77 -5.11 -11.43
C GLY A 109 1.75 -4.21 -10.73
N PHE A 110 2.15 -3.00 -10.32
CA PHE A 110 1.28 -2.01 -9.67
C PHE A 110 0.91 -0.88 -10.63
N ALA A 111 -0.11 -0.10 -10.26
CA ALA A 111 -0.38 1.18 -10.90
C ALA A 111 0.68 2.22 -10.48
N VAL A 112 0.97 3.19 -11.37
CA VAL A 112 1.89 4.31 -11.10
C VAL A 112 1.48 5.05 -9.82
N SER A 113 0.18 5.33 -9.67
CA SER A 113 -0.41 5.96 -8.49
C SER A 113 -0.20 5.21 -7.18
N THR A 114 -0.04 3.89 -7.23
CA THR A 114 0.27 3.06 -6.05
C THR A 114 1.72 3.23 -5.64
N ILE A 115 2.65 3.28 -6.62
CA ILE A 115 4.06 3.54 -6.35
C ILE A 115 4.26 4.96 -5.83
N GLU A 116 3.63 5.96 -6.44
CA GLU A 116 3.61 7.35 -5.95
C GLU A 116 3.09 7.42 -4.52
N GLY A 117 2.02 6.68 -4.19
CA GLY A 117 1.50 6.59 -2.82
C GLY A 117 2.47 5.91 -1.85
N HIS A 118 3.27 4.93 -2.30
CA HIS A 118 4.32 4.34 -1.48
C HIS A 118 5.46 5.34 -1.21
N LEU A 119 5.89 6.10 -2.21
CA LEU A 119 6.96 7.09 -2.08
C LEU A 119 6.52 8.31 -1.25
N ALA A 120 5.27 8.74 -1.39
CA ALA A 120 4.68 9.81 -0.56
C ALA A 120 4.83 9.54 0.94
N HIS A 121 4.75 8.28 1.37
CA HIS A 121 4.96 7.91 2.77
C HIS A 121 6.37 8.29 3.24
N TYR A 122 7.40 8.02 2.45
CA TYR A 122 8.80 8.33 2.79
C TYR A 122 9.12 9.82 2.68
N ILE A 123 8.47 10.52 1.74
CA ILE A 123 8.53 11.99 1.67
C ILE A 123 7.99 12.59 2.97
N GLN A 124 6.86 12.10 3.48
CA GLN A 124 6.28 12.59 4.74
C GLN A 124 7.19 12.32 5.95
N GLN A 125 7.98 11.24 5.94
CA GLN A 125 8.94 10.94 7.01
C GLN A 125 10.28 11.69 6.86
N GLY A 126 10.49 12.42 5.77
CA GLY A 126 11.78 13.04 5.45
C GLY A 126 12.87 12.07 5.00
N GLU A 127 12.52 10.82 4.67
CA GLU A 127 13.47 9.79 4.20
C GLU A 127 13.69 9.81 2.69
N LEU A 128 12.87 10.56 1.95
CA LEU A 128 12.95 10.75 0.51
C LEU A 128 12.67 12.22 0.19
N GLU A 129 13.55 12.85 -0.58
CA GLU A 129 13.37 14.23 -1.01
C GLU A 129 12.35 14.28 -2.16
N VAL A 130 11.33 15.14 -2.04
CA VAL A 130 10.26 15.24 -3.07
C VAL A 130 10.80 15.68 -4.44
N LEU A 131 11.87 16.48 -4.46
CA LEU A 131 12.52 16.96 -5.69
C LEU A 131 13.27 15.85 -6.45
N GLU A 132 13.55 14.71 -5.82
CA GLU A 132 14.05 13.52 -6.54
C GLU A 132 12.95 12.87 -7.39
N VAL A 133 11.68 13.13 -7.05
CA VAL A 133 10.52 12.40 -7.58
C VAL A 133 9.61 13.27 -8.44
N MET A 134 9.68 14.59 -8.26
CA MET A 134 8.83 15.57 -8.93
C MET A 134 9.62 16.86 -9.21
N ASP A 135 9.34 17.47 -10.37
CA ASP A 135 9.93 18.76 -10.74
C ASP A 135 9.53 19.89 -9.77
N GLU A 136 10.46 20.81 -9.53
CA GLU A 136 10.27 21.94 -8.60
C GLU A 136 9.09 22.83 -9.00
N ASP A 137 8.91 23.10 -10.30
CA ASP A 137 7.81 23.91 -10.82
C ASP A 137 6.45 23.30 -10.45
N LYS A 138 6.27 22.00 -10.69
CA LYS A 138 5.05 21.26 -10.36
C LYS A 138 4.77 21.25 -8.86
N LEU A 139 5.81 21.03 -8.06
CA LEU A 139 5.68 21.07 -6.61
C LEU A 139 5.25 22.46 -6.12
N GLY A 140 5.85 23.51 -6.68
CA GLY A 140 5.55 24.90 -6.36
C GLY A 140 4.09 25.25 -6.65
N GLU A 141 3.56 24.84 -7.80
CA GLU A 141 2.16 25.05 -8.18
C GLU A 141 1.20 24.35 -7.21
N ILE A 142 1.45 23.08 -6.87
CA ILE A 142 0.57 22.32 -5.97
C ILE A 142 0.60 22.92 -4.55
N VAL A 143 1.79 23.25 -4.04
CA VAL A 143 1.94 23.83 -2.69
C VAL A 143 1.32 25.23 -2.61
N THR A 144 1.42 26.03 -3.67
CA THR A 144 0.79 27.35 -3.73
C THR A 144 -0.73 27.23 -3.70
N ALA A 145 -1.30 26.34 -4.52
CA ALA A 145 -2.74 26.08 -4.51
C ALA A 145 -3.22 25.59 -3.15
N ALA A 146 -2.48 24.69 -2.49
CA ALA A 146 -2.83 24.21 -1.15
C ALA A 146 -2.84 25.34 -0.10
N ARG A 147 -1.89 26.28 -0.17
CA ARG A 147 -1.81 27.44 0.72
C ARG A 147 -2.93 28.44 0.48
N GLU A 148 -3.26 28.73 -0.77
CA GLU A 148 -4.31 29.70 -1.12
C GLU A 148 -5.71 29.22 -0.72
N MET A 149 -5.95 27.92 -0.83
CA MET A 149 -7.23 27.31 -0.46
C MET A 149 -7.35 26.97 1.03
N ASP A 150 -6.24 27.03 1.78
CA ASP A 150 -6.15 26.51 3.16
C ASP A 150 -6.71 25.07 3.28
N SER A 151 -6.49 24.24 2.25
CA SER A 151 -7.01 22.88 2.16
C SER A 151 -5.91 21.88 1.86
N VAL A 152 -5.94 20.77 2.57
CA VAL A 152 -5.06 19.62 2.36
C VAL A 152 -5.73 18.48 1.60
N LEU A 153 -6.99 18.67 1.16
CA LEU A 153 -7.77 17.64 0.50
C LEU A 153 -7.38 17.50 -0.96
N LEU A 154 -7.05 16.27 -1.37
CA LEU A 154 -6.67 15.97 -2.75
C LEU A 154 -7.79 16.22 -3.76
N SER A 155 -9.06 16.11 -3.34
CA SER A 155 -10.23 16.42 -4.18
C SER A 155 -10.28 17.88 -4.60
N ASP A 156 -9.95 18.77 -3.67
CA ASP A 156 -10.05 20.22 -3.86
C ASP A 156 -8.89 20.67 -4.75
N LEU A 157 -7.69 20.19 -4.45
CA LEU A 157 -6.50 20.39 -5.29
C LEU A 157 -6.70 19.87 -6.71
N LYS A 158 -7.30 18.68 -6.86
CA LYS A 158 -7.59 18.11 -8.18
C LYS A 158 -8.61 18.94 -8.95
N SER A 159 -9.60 19.52 -8.27
CA SER A 159 -10.61 20.38 -8.89
C SER A 159 -10.02 21.72 -9.34
N THR A 160 -9.05 22.26 -8.60
CA THR A 160 -8.40 23.55 -8.91
C THR A 160 -7.31 23.43 -9.96
N LEU A 161 -6.43 22.43 -9.84
CA LEU A 161 -5.27 22.23 -10.73
C LEU A 161 -5.61 21.43 -11.99
N GLY A 162 -6.78 20.79 -12.03
CA GLY A 162 -7.29 20.11 -13.22
C GLY A 162 -6.61 18.76 -13.54
N GLU A 163 -6.63 18.39 -14.82
CA GLU A 163 -6.16 17.08 -15.28
C GLU A 163 -4.65 16.96 -15.50
N ASP A 164 -3.92 18.08 -15.40
CA ASP A 164 -2.47 18.12 -15.62
C ASP A 164 -1.66 17.46 -14.48
N TYR A 165 -2.32 17.21 -13.34
CA TYR A 165 -1.72 16.56 -12.16
C TYR A 165 -2.45 15.28 -11.78
N SER A 166 -1.70 14.20 -11.64
CA SER A 166 -2.23 12.92 -11.15
C SER A 166 -2.49 12.96 -9.64
N TYR A 167 -3.41 12.11 -9.17
CA TYR A 167 -3.66 11.98 -7.73
C TYR A 167 -2.44 11.53 -6.92
N GLY A 168 -1.47 10.85 -7.53
CA GLY A 168 -0.25 10.44 -6.83
C GLY A 168 0.76 11.59 -6.73
N GLU A 169 0.91 12.41 -7.77
CA GLU A 169 1.67 13.67 -7.71
C GLU A 169 1.12 14.59 -6.61
N LEU A 170 -0.20 14.84 -6.61
CA LEU A 170 -0.84 15.64 -5.57
C LEU A 170 -0.56 15.07 -4.17
N ARG A 171 -0.61 13.74 -4.00
CA ARG A 171 -0.33 13.10 -2.72
C ARG A 171 1.11 13.27 -2.26
N MET A 172 2.09 13.19 -3.17
CA MET A 172 3.51 13.40 -2.85
C MET A 172 3.79 14.85 -2.43
N ALA A 173 3.23 15.82 -3.17
CA ALA A 173 3.36 17.24 -2.83
C ALA A 173 2.71 17.57 -1.48
N MET A 174 1.54 17.00 -1.18
CA MET A 174 0.88 17.18 0.11
C MET A 174 1.61 16.48 1.26
N ALA A 175 2.24 15.33 1.02
CA ALA A 175 3.11 14.69 2.00
C ALA A 175 4.28 15.61 2.38
N PHE A 176 4.91 16.26 1.40
CA PHE A 176 5.94 17.27 1.65
C PHE A 176 5.38 18.48 2.41
N TYR A 177 4.27 19.07 1.94
CA TYR A 177 3.68 20.25 2.57
C TYR A 177 3.30 20.00 4.03
N THR A 178 2.62 18.88 4.31
CA THR A 178 2.24 18.51 5.69
C THR A 178 3.45 18.25 6.58
N ALA A 179 4.50 17.61 6.08
CA ALA A 179 5.76 17.45 6.82
C ALA A 179 6.40 18.80 7.18
N THR A 180 6.47 19.74 6.22
CA THR A 180 7.03 21.08 6.47
C THR A 180 6.20 21.92 7.46
N LEU A 181 4.88 21.71 7.52
CA LEU A 181 4.01 22.37 8.50
C LEU A 181 4.20 21.79 9.91
N GLN A 182 4.37 20.47 10.01
CA GLN A 182 4.64 19.78 11.28
C GLN A 182 5.98 20.21 11.88
N GLU A 183 7.03 20.35 11.07
CA GLU A 183 8.32 20.90 11.51
C GLU A 183 8.21 22.36 12.01
N LYS A 184 7.30 23.14 11.43
CA LYS A 184 7.05 24.54 11.81
C LYS A 184 6.04 24.70 12.95
N GLY A 185 5.52 23.61 13.52
CA GLY A 185 4.60 23.63 14.66
C GLY A 185 3.23 24.25 14.38
N GLN A 186 2.79 24.31 13.11
CA GLN A 186 1.46 24.81 12.75
C GLN A 186 0.44 23.66 12.74
N SER A 187 -0.58 23.80 13.60
CA SER A 187 -1.73 22.89 13.71
C SER A 187 -2.51 22.85 12.39
N ILE A 188 -2.63 21.67 11.77
CA ILE A 188 -3.45 21.45 10.57
C ILE A 188 -4.87 21.06 11.04
N ASN A 189 -5.88 21.86 10.71
CA ASN A 189 -7.27 21.46 10.89
C ASN A 189 -7.56 20.27 9.96
N THR A 190 -8.00 19.16 10.55
CA THR A 190 -8.40 17.94 9.84
C THR A 190 -9.90 17.82 9.78
#